data_AF-A0A316WMN2-F1
#
_entry.id   AF-A0A316WMN2-F1
#
_cell.length_a   1.000
_cell.length_b   1.000
_cell.length_c   1.000
_cell.angle_alpha   90.00
_cell.angle_beta   90.00
_cell.angle_gamma   90.00
#
_symmetry.space_group_name_H-M   'P 1'
#
loop_
_entity.id
_entity.type
_entity.pdbx_description
1 polymer ?
#
loop_
_entity_poly.entity_id
_entity_poly.type
_entity_poly.pdbx_seq_one_letter_code
_entity_poly.pdbx_strand_id
1 'polypeptide(L)'
;MKNLIAAVCISISAFSFAQDYSVPAASPRQKVEQQFSMSKISVDYGRPGVKGRKIFGELVPYGQVWRAGANSSTKITFGQAVNFGGKTVPAGTYGLFIVPTEKEWKVILNKDFQQWGAYTYDPKQDVVDVMVPVNKLTDKQEWFEITLNPTDENSGNLVIKWDMAQAEVPLKPSKLDTVIKISDKLKEIKKIESDSTKKS
;
A
#
# COMPACT_ATOMS: atom_id res chain seq x y z
N MET A 1 -13.11 70.93 -3.45
CA MET A 1 -12.05 70.35 -2.60
C MET A 1 -11.85 68.91 -3.07
N LYS A 2 -11.07 68.71 -4.13
CA LYS A 2 -9.64 68.34 -4.11
C LYS A 2 -9.40 67.04 -3.33
N ASN A 3 -9.52 65.94 -4.08
CA ASN A 3 -8.61 64.79 -4.12
C ASN A 3 -7.96 64.39 -2.79
N LEU A 4 -8.44 63.35 -2.12
CA LEU A 4 -7.62 62.67 -1.10
C LEU A 4 -8.07 61.24 -0.75
N ILE A 5 -8.30 60.35 -1.72
CA ILE A 5 -8.38 58.90 -1.42
C ILE A 5 -7.76 58.12 -2.58
N ALA A 6 -6.45 57.84 -2.50
CA ALA A 6 -5.80 56.71 -3.17
C ALA A 6 -4.30 56.68 -2.80
N ALA A 7 -4.01 56.50 -1.51
CA ALA A 7 -2.67 56.15 -1.04
C ALA A 7 -2.78 54.93 -0.11
N VAL A 8 -3.09 53.78 -0.70
CA VAL A 8 -2.85 52.48 -0.08
C VAL A 8 -2.01 51.70 -1.08
N CYS A 9 -0.72 52.05 -1.12
CA CYS A 9 0.29 51.29 -1.82
C CYS A 9 0.38 49.90 -1.16
N ILE A 10 -0.17 48.90 -1.84
CA ILE A 10 0.50 47.63 -2.16
C ILE A 10 1.35 47.09 -1.00
N SER A 11 0.69 46.49 -0.01
CA SER A 11 1.30 45.43 0.78
C SER A 11 1.28 44.17 -0.09
N ILE A 12 2.30 44.01 -0.95
CA ILE A 12 2.63 42.70 -1.51
C ILE A 12 2.95 41.82 -0.30
N SER A 13 1.99 41.00 0.07
CA SER A 13 2.21 39.86 0.94
C SER A 13 3.23 38.99 0.23
N ALA A 14 4.50 39.13 0.61
CA ALA A 14 5.49 38.10 0.38
C ALA A 14 5.00 36.89 1.19
N PHE A 15 4.12 36.09 0.59
CA PHE A 15 4.00 34.68 0.93
C PHE A 15 5.31 34.06 0.51
N SER A 16 6.33 34.21 1.38
CA SER A 16 7.46 33.33 1.39
C SER A 16 6.90 31.94 1.62
N PHE A 17 6.71 31.19 0.52
CA PHE A 17 6.72 29.75 0.60
C PHE A 17 8.10 29.38 1.14
N ALA A 18 8.22 29.27 2.46
CA ALA A 18 9.28 28.51 3.06
C ALA A 18 9.10 27.09 2.52
N GLN A 19 9.80 26.79 1.43
CA GLN A 19 9.95 25.42 0.98
C GLN A 19 10.74 24.73 2.09
N ASP A 20 10.06 23.89 2.86
CA ASP A 20 10.68 23.02 3.87
C ASP A 20 11.60 22.03 3.13
N TYR A 21 12.84 22.45 2.89
CA TYR A 21 13.90 21.59 2.41
C TYR A 21 14.31 20.68 3.57
N SER A 22 13.77 19.46 3.57
CA SER A 22 14.20 18.40 4.49
C SER A 22 15.16 17.45 3.79
N VAL A 23 16.20 17.02 4.51
CA VAL A 23 17.10 15.97 4.04
C VAL A 23 16.29 14.68 3.86
N PRO A 24 16.39 13.97 2.73
CA PRO A 24 15.65 12.73 2.53
C PRO A 24 15.95 11.72 3.64
N ALA A 25 14.88 11.17 4.23
CA ALA A 25 15.03 10.14 5.26
C ALA A 25 15.82 8.95 4.73
N ALA A 26 16.64 8.32 5.58
CA ALA A 26 17.48 7.18 5.20
C ALA A 26 16.68 5.98 4.62
N SER A 27 15.40 5.88 4.99
CA SER A 27 14.38 5.03 4.39
C SER A 27 13.18 5.91 4.01
N PRO A 28 13.11 6.39 2.77
CA PRO A 28 12.02 7.23 2.30
C PRO A 28 10.67 6.54 2.51
N ARG A 29 9.63 7.31 2.85
CA ARG A 29 8.27 6.78 2.98
C ARG A 29 7.61 6.75 1.59
N GLN A 30 6.87 5.70 1.31
CA GLN A 30 6.03 5.60 0.11
C GLN A 30 4.64 5.14 0.49
N LYS A 31 3.65 5.73 -0.19
CA LYS A 31 2.27 5.26 -0.19
C LYS A 31 1.90 4.85 -1.60
N VAL A 32 1.39 3.63 -1.75
CA VAL A 32 0.76 3.15 -2.99
C VAL A 32 -0.74 3.03 -2.75
N GLU A 33 -1.53 3.45 -3.73
CA GLU A 33 -2.97 3.32 -3.72
C GLU A 33 -3.41 2.79 -5.08
N GLN A 34 -4.26 1.77 -5.06
CA GLN A 34 -4.77 1.11 -6.25
C GLN A 34 -6.27 0.96 -6.12
N GLN A 35 -7.01 1.40 -7.14
CA GLN A 35 -8.42 1.03 -7.26
C GLN A 35 -8.49 -0.49 -7.44
N PHE A 36 -9.33 -1.14 -6.63
CA PHE A 36 -9.44 -2.58 -6.58
C PHE A 36 -10.91 -2.95 -6.44
N SER A 37 -11.44 -3.62 -7.46
CA SER A 37 -12.86 -3.96 -7.52
C SER A 37 -13.72 -2.68 -7.37
N MET A 38 -14.60 -2.62 -6.37
CA MET A 38 -15.49 -1.49 -6.12
C MET A 38 -14.94 -0.47 -5.11
N SER A 39 -13.71 -0.65 -4.65
CA SER A 39 -13.10 0.19 -3.62
C SER A 39 -11.61 0.40 -3.93
N LYS A 40 -10.80 0.58 -2.89
CA LYS A 40 -9.35 0.78 -3.01
C LYS A 40 -8.58 0.00 -1.97
N ILE A 41 -7.34 -0.32 -2.33
CA ILE A 41 -6.32 -0.84 -1.43
C ILE A 41 -5.20 0.20 -1.36
N SER A 42 -4.69 0.46 -0.17
CA SER A 42 -3.51 1.30 0.00
C SER A 42 -2.50 0.67 0.93
N VAL A 43 -1.22 0.91 0.64
CA VAL A 43 -0.10 0.48 1.48
C VAL A 43 0.78 1.69 1.76
N ASP A 44 1.04 1.95 3.03
CA ASP A 44 1.94 3.01 3.50
C ASP A 44 3.12 2.39 4.26
N TYR A 45 4.33 2.57 3.74
CA TYR A 45 5.51 1.84 4.18
C TYR A 45 6.81 2.64 4.02
N GLY A 46 7.82 2.30 4.82
CA GLY A 46 9.17 2.83 4.68
C GLY A 46 10.02 1.94 3.80
N ARG A 47 10.85 2.54 2.93
CA ARG A 47 11.67 1.84 1.94
C ARG A 47 13.14 1.80 2.36
N PRO A 48 13.59 0.82 3.17
CA PRO A 48 15.01 0.63 3.40
C PRO A 48 15.73 0.21 2.10
N GLY A 49 16.94 0.72 1.89
CA GLY A 49 17.82 0.31 0.79
C GLY A 49 18.72 -0.86 1.18
N VAL A 50 19.20 -1.63 0.21
CA VAL A 50 20.17 -2.71 0.45
C VAL A 50 21.48 -2.13 0.97
N LYS A 51 22.03 -1.13 0.27
CA LYS A 51 23.24 -0.38 0.63
C LYS A 51 24.45 -1.29 0.91
N GLY A 52 24.63 -2.31 0.07
CA GLY A 52 25.74 -3.27 0.17
C GLY A 52 25.64 -4.28 1.31
N ARG A 53 24.54 -4.30 2.08
CA ARG A 53 24.33 -5.25 3.18
C ARG A 53 23.68 -6.53 2.69
N LYS A 54 23.89 -7.62 3.41
CA LYS A 54 23.07 -8.83 3.27
C LYS A 54 21.73 -8.61 3.97
N ILE A 55 20.64 -8.75 3.23
CA ILE A 55 19.30 -8.44 3.75
C ILE A 55 18.71 -9.63 4.49
N PHE A 56 18.30 -10.65 3.76
CA PHE A 56 17.67 -11.82 4.34
C PHE A 56 18.72 -12.76 4.94
N GLY A 57 18.46 -13.21 6.17
CA GLY A 57 19.37 -14.03 6.97
C GLY A 57 20.41 -13.22 7.77
N GLU A 58 20.42 -11.89 7.68
CA GLU A 58 21.30 -11.02 8.49
C GLU A 58 20.54 -9.78 8.99
N LEU A 59 20.32 -8.77 8.15
CA LEU A 59 19.56 -7.57 8.56
C LEU A 59 18.10 -7.91 8.93
N VAL A 60 17.52 -8.84 8.18
CA VAL A 60 16.22 -9.46 8.45
C VAL A 60 16.47 -10.94 8.72
N PRO A 61 16.58 -11.35 10.00
CA PRO A 61 16.85 -12.73 10.35
C PRO A 61 15.72 -13.66 9.87
N TYR A 62 16.09 -14.85 9.39
CA TYR A 62 15.10 -15.87 9.05
C TYR A 62 14.39 -16.39 10.29
N GLY A 63 13.11 -16.74 10.12
CA GLY A 63 12.26 -17.26 11.21
C GLY A 63 11.83 -16.21 12.23
N GLN A 64 12.22 -14.94 12.08
CA GLN A 64 11.82 -13.85 12.96
C GLN A 64 10.80 -12.93 12.28
N VAL A 65 9.88 -12.39 13.08
CA VAL A 65 8.88 -11.45 12.60
C VAL A 65 9.51 -10.11 12.26
N TRP A 66 9.14 -9.57 11.10
CA TRP A 66 9.61 -8.30 10.59
C TRP A 66 8.44 -7.44 10.13
N ARG A 67 8.47 -6.14 10.44
CA ARG A 67 7.46 -5.13 10.09
C ARG A 67 7.35 -4.78 8.59
N ALA A 68 7.95 -5.58 7.71
CA ALA A 68 7.95 -5.39 6.25
C ALA A 68 8.25 -3.94 5.83
N GLY A 69 9.32 -3.34 6.38
CA GLY A 69 9.71 -1.95 6.14
C GLY A 69 10.66 -1.38 7.21
N ALA A 70 10.85 -0.06 7.20
CA ALA A 70 11.68 0.67 8.16
C ALA A 70 10.93 1.85 8.81
N ASN A 71 11.41 2.29 9.97
CA ASN A 71 10.80 3.32 10.83
C ASN A 71 9.42 2.85 11.36
N SER A 72 8.35 3.56 11.01
CA SER A 72 6.98 3.20 11.36
C SER A 72 6.53 1.93 10.63
N SER A 73 5.66 1.14 11.26
CA SER A 73 5.15 -0.11 10.69
C SER A 73 4.48 0.10 9.33
N THR A 74 4.58 -0.93 8.50
CA THR A 74 3.89 -0.98 7.22
C THR A 74 2.40 -1.18 7.45
N LYS A 75 1.59 -0.28 6.89
CA LYS A 75 0.14 -0.30 7.03
C LYS A 75 -0.48 -0.68 5.71
N ILE A 76 -1.43 -1.60 5.73
CA ILE A 76 -2.26 -1.93 4.59
C ILE A 76 -3.71 -1.68 4.94
N THR A 77 -4.42 -0.96 4.07
CA THR A 77 -5.83 -0.60 4.25
C THR A 77 -6.64 -1.17 3.11
N PHE A 78 -7.67 -1.93 3.45
CA PHE A 78 -8.68 -2.44 2.51
C PHE A 78 -9.97 -1.65 2.68
N GLY A 79 -10.42 -0.99 1.61
CA GLY A 79 -11.68 -0.25 1.62
C GLY A 79 -12.94 -1.13 1.47
N GLN A 80 -12.76 -2.44 1.28
CA GLN A 80 -13.83 -3.44 1.30
C GLN A 80 -13.26 -4.77 1.82
N ALA A 81 -14.12 -5.75 2.09
CA ALA A 81 -13.65 -7.09 2.44
C ALA A 81 -12.93 -7.74 1.24
N VAL A 82 -11.76 -8.31 1.49
CA VAL A 82 -10.90 -8.95 0.48
C VAL A 82 -10.58 -10.40 0.86
N ASN A 83 -10.36 -11.24 -0.14
CA ASN A 83 -9.65 -12.49 0.02
C ASN A 83 -8.15 -12.20 -0.12
N PHE A 84 -7.40 -12.41 0.97
CA PHE A 84 -5.96 -12.23 1.07
C PHE A 84 -5.30 -13.60 1.10
N GLY A 85 -4.67 -14.01 0.00
CA GLY A 85 -3.99 -15.31 -0.12
C GLY A 85 -4.87 -16.52 0.23
N GLY A 86 -6.15 -16.48 -0.12
CA GLY A 86 -7.13 -17.54 0.18
C GLY A 86 -7.97 -17.30 1.42
N LYS A 87 -7.60 -16.36 2.31
CA LYS A 87 -8.31 -16.09 3.56
C LYS A 87 -9.14 -14.79 3.47
N THR A 88 -10.39 -14.81 3.95
CA THR A 88 -11.23 -13.61 3.97
C THR A 88 -10.81 -12.65 5.08
N VAL A 89 -10.63 -11.39 4.72
CA VAL A 89 -10.26 -10.29 5.61
C VAL A 89 -11.31 -9.19 5.47
N PRO A 90 -11.90 -8.70 6.58
CA PRO A 90 -12.80 -7.55 6.55
C PRO A 90 -12.13 -6.27 6.01
N ALA A 91 -12.95 -5.27 5.68
CA ALA A 91 -12.45 -3.93 5.44
C ALA A 91 -11.80 -3.38 6.71
N GLY A 92 -10.72 -2.61 6.57
CA GLY A 92 -9.99 -2.08 7.72
C GLY A 92 -8.53 -1.76 7.40
N THR A 93 -7.83 -1.26 8.42
CA THR A 93 -6.38 -1.02 8.37
C THR A 93 -5.68 -2.03 9.26
N TYR A 94 -4.60 -2.60 8.76
CA TYR A 94 -3.82 -3.66 9.40
C TYR A 94 -2.33 -3.36 9.32
N GLY A 95 -1.56 -3.84 10.29
CA GLY A 95 -0.12 -3.92 10.21
C GLY A 95 0.28 -5.10 9.33
N LEU A 96 1.20 -4.88 8.39
CA LEU A 96 1.75 -5.94 7.55
C LEU A 96 3.07 -6.44 8.13
N PHE A 97 3.12 -7.72 8.46
CA PHE A 97 4.31 -8.38 8.98
C PHE A 97 4.70 -9.56 8.11
N ILE A 98 5.99 -9.90 8.14
CA ILE A 98 6.55 -11.03 7.39
C ILE A 98 7.45 -11.81 8.33
N VAL A 99 7.31 -13.13 8.36
CA VAL A 99 8.33 -14.05 8.88
C VAL A 99 9.00 -14.69 7.67
N PRO A 100 10.21 -14.26 7.27
CA PRO A 100 10.85 -14.77 6.08
C PRO A 100 11.60 -16.07 6.37
N THR A 101 11.63 -16.95 5.38
CA THR A 101 12.60 -18.03 5.23
C THR A 101 13.26 -17.91 3.86
N GLU A 102 14.18 -18.83 3.53
CA GLU A 102 14.81 -18.88 2.21
C GLU A 102 13.83 -19.24 1.08
N LYS A 103 12.79 -20.03 1.37
CA LYS A 103 11.90 -20.60 0.35
C LYS A 103 10.51 -20.01 0.33
N GLU A 104 10.03 -19.56 1.48
CA GLU A 104 8.67 -19.06 1.65
C GLU A 104 8.61 -18.01 2.75
N TRP A 105 7.67 -17.08 2.60
CA TRP A 105 7.38 -16.05 3.58
C TRP A 105 5.99 -16.29 4.16
N LYS A 106 5.89 -16.22 5.49
CA LYS A 106 4.60 -16.09 6.17
C LYS A 106 4.25 -14.61 6.23
N VAL A 107 3.27 -14.18 5.44
CA VAL A 107 2.78 -12.80 5.40
C VAL A 107 1.56 -12.70 6.32
N ILE A 108 1.59 -11.73 7.24
CA ILE A 108 0.66 -11.63 8.36
C ILE A 108 -0.02 -10.26 8.33
N LEU A 109 -1.31 -10.25 8.58
CA LEU A 109 -2.08 -9.05 8.89
C LEU A 109 -2.39 -9.02 10.38
N ASN A 110 -1.98 -7.96 11.06
CA ASN A 110 -2.15 -7.77 12.50
C ASN A 110 -3.03 -6.54 12.78
N LYS A 111 -3.88 -6.60 13.81
CA LYS A 111 -4.78 -5.49 14.19
C LYS A 111 -4.04 -4.28 14.73
N ASP A 112 -2.89 -4.46 15.35
CA ASP A 112 -2.05 -3.34 15.80
C ASP A 112 -1.20 -2.83 14.63
N PHE A 113 -1.73 -1.82 13.95
CA PHE A 113 -1.06 -1.12 12.85
C PHE A 113 -0.33 0.15 13.31
N GLN A 114 -0.43 0.53 14.60
CA GLN A 114 0.18 1.76 15.12
C GLN A 114 1.52 1.50 15.83
N GLN A 115 1.84 0.24 16.12
CA GLN A 115 3.12 -0.13 16.72
C GLN A 115 4.34 0.35 15.96
N TRP A 116 5.42 0.60 16.72
CA TRP A 116 6.71 1.01 16.17
C TRP A 116 7.64 -0.20 16.03
N GLY A 117 7.80 -0.69 14.81
CA GLY A 117 8.60 -1.91 14.60
C GLY A 117 7.88 -3.19 14.95
N ALA A 118 8.65 -4.25 15.11
CA ALA A 118 8.17 -5.58 15.48
C ALA A 118 8.43 -5.93 16.96
N TYR A 119 9.03 -5.02 17.73
CA TYR A 119 9.38 -5.27 19.15
C TYR A 119 8.17 -5.49 20.05
N THR A 120 7.06 -4.84 19.71
CA THR A 120 5.78 -4.93 20.43
C THR A 120 4.80 -5.85 19.72
N TYR A 121 5.26 -6.65 18.76
CA TYR A 121 4.41 -7.56 18.02
C TYR A 121 3.75 -8.58 18.96
N ASP A 122 2.41 -8.62 18.94
CA ASP A 122 1.61 -9.59 19.66
C ASP A 122 0.89 -10.52 18.66
N PRO A 123 1.26 -11.82 18.61
CA PRO A 123 0.58 -12.81 17.76
C PRO A 123 -0.93 -12.92 18.03
N LYS A 124 -1.41 -12.55 19.23
CA LYS A 124 -2.85 -12.58 19.56
C LYS A 124 -3.66 -11.55 18.77
N GLN A 125 -2.99 -10.56 18.19
CA GLN A 125 -3.59 -9.54 17.34
C GLN A 125 -3.60 -9.93 15.85
N ASP A 126 -3.05 -11.09 15.49
CA ASP A 126 -3.07 -11.58 14.11
C ASP A 126 -4.51 -11.86 13.65
N VAL A 127 -4.82 -11.40 12.44
CA VAL A 127 -6.12 -11.58 11.78
C VAL A 127 -6.04 -12.75 10.81
N VAL A 128 -5.00 -12.75 9.97
CA VAL A 128 -4.70 -13.80 9.03
C VAL A 128 -3.19 -13.87 8.80
N ASP A 129 -2.72 -15.06 8.47
CA ASP A 129 -1.39 -15.36 7.97
C ASP A 129 -1.49 -16.19 6.68
N VAL A 130 -0.61 -15.97 5.72
CA VAL A 130 -0.57 -16.76 4.47
C VAL A 130 0.87 -17.11 4.13
N MET A 131 1.08 -18.34 3.67
CA MET A 131 2.38 -18.80 3.18
C MET A 131 2.48 -18.53 1.69
N VAL A 132 3.53 -17.84 1.26
CA VAL A 132 3.79 -17.53 -0.15
C VAL A 132 5.23 -17.89 -0.51
N PRO A 133 5.48 -18.45 -1.70
CA PRO A 133 6.81 -18.81 -2.12
C PRO A 133 7.68 -17.57 -2.37
N VAL A 134 8.97 -17.71 -2.12
CA VAL A 134 9.99 -16.72 -2.49
C VAL A 134 10.49 -17.05 -3.88
N ASN A 135 10.31 -16.11 -4.80
CA ASN A 135 10.90 -16.14 -6.13
C ASN A 135 12.19 -15.33 -6.13
N LYS A 136 13.24 -15.86 -6.77
CA LYS A 136 14.49 -15.14 -6.96
C LYS A 136 14.37 -14.19 -8.15
N LEU A 137 14.72 -12.93 -7.95
CA LEU A 137 14.76 -11.92 -9.01
C LEU A 137 15.98 -12.11 -9.92
N THR A 138 15.84 -11.67 -11.18
CA THR A 138 16.95 -11.56 -12.13
C THR A 138 17.85 -10.38 -11.78
N ASP A 139 17.23 -9.26 -11.44
CA ASP A 139 17.89 -8.00 -11.13
C ASP A 139 17.69 -7.64 -9.66
N LYS A 140 18.70 -7.01 -9.07
CA LYS A 140 18.65 -6.59 -7.68
C LYS A 140 17.65 -5.45 -7.48
N GLN A 141 16.71 -5.64 -6.57
CA GLN A 141 15.83 -4.60 -6.05
C GLN A 141 16.53 -3.85 -4.91
N GLU A 142 17.19 -2.73 -5.23
CA GLU A 142 17.95 -1.93 -4.25
C GLU A 142 17.06 -1.38 -3.13
N TRP A 143 15.87 -0.87 -3.44
CA TRP A 143 14.96 -0.29 -2.46
C TRP A 143 13.80 -1.21 -2.20
N PHE A 144 13.53 -1.50 -0.92
CA PHE A 144 12.36 -2.27 -0.52
C PHE A 144 11.11 -1.67 -1.17
N GLU A 145 10.34 -2.55 -1.80
CA GLU A 145 9.22 -2.15 -2.62
C GLU A 145 8.02 -3.05 -2.36
N ILE A 146 6.87 -2.40 -2.21
CA ILE A 146 5.56 -3.01 -2.19
C ILE A 146 4.73 -2.35 -3.30
N THR A 147 4.19 -3.17 -4.21
CA THR A 147 3.26 -2.74 -5.25
C THR A 147 1.97 -3.53 -5.21
N LEU A 148 0.93 -2.97 -5.84
CA LEU A 148 -0.35 -3.60 -6.07
C LEU A 148 -0.49 -3.77 -7.59
N ASN A 149 -0.38 -5.01 -8.07
CA ASN A 149 -0.38 -5.30 -9.50
C ASN A 149 -1.71 -5.96 -9.89
N PRO A 150 -2.59 -5.30 -10.66
CA PRO A 150 -3.81 -5.92 -11.17
C PRO A 150 -3.48 -7.15 -12.04
N THR A 151 -4.25 -8.22 -11.88
CA THR A 151 -4.15 -9.44 -12.72
C THR A 151 -5.36 -9.59 -13.63
N ASP A 152 -6.49 -9.01 -13.25
CA ASP A 152 -7.73 -8.91 -14.04
C ASP A 152 -8.55 -7.69 -13.56
N GLU A 153 -9.80 -7.54 -14.01
CA GLU A 153 -10.68 -6.41 -13.63
C GLU A 153 -10.96 -6.32 -12.11
N ASN A 154 -10.87 -7.44 -11.38
CA ASN A 154 -11.30 -7.55 -9.99
C ASN A 154 -10.22 -8.07 -9.03
N SER A 155 -9.16 -8.68 -9.57
CA SER A 155 -8.09 -9.32 -8.80
C SER A 155 -6.74 -8.66 -9.05
N GLY A 156 -5.81 -8.88 -8.14
CA GLY A 156 -4.43 -8.43 -8.27
C GLY A 156 -3.53 -9.11 -7.25
N ASN A 157 -2.25 -8.77 -7.28
CA ASN A 157 -1.27 -9.27 -6.32
C ASN A 157 -0.68 -8.12 -5.50
N LEU A 158 -0.56 -8.33 -4.19
CA LEU A 158 0.37 -7.57 -3.37
C LEU A 158 1.76 -8.15 -3.62
N VAL A 159 2.62 -7.38 -4.30
CA VAL A 159 3.97 -7.83 -4.67
C VAL A 159 4.96 -7.15 -3.74
N ILE A 160 5.84 -7.93 -3.13
CA ILE A 160 6.84 -7.47 -2.17
C ILE A 160 8.21 -7.85 -2.72
N LYS A 161 9.11 -6.88 -2.89
CA LYS A 161 10.45 -7.09 -3.44
C LYS A 161 11.52 -6.43 -2.58
N TRP A 162 12.63 -7.13 -2.39
CA TRP A 162 13.86 -6.55 -1.83
C TRP A 162 15.08 -7.40 -2.13
N ASP A 163 16.20 -6.74 -2.43
CA ASP A 163 17.43 -7.42 -2.83
C ASP A 163 17.14 -8.40 -3.98
N MET A 164 17.38 -9.69 -3.81
CA MET A 164 17.12 -10.70 -4.85
C MET A 164 15.83 -11.49 -4.61
N ALA A 165 14.98 -11.08 -3.67
CA ALA A 165 13.78 -11.83 -3.27
C ALA A 165 12.49 -11.11 -3.68
N GLN A 166 11.51 -11.88 -4.14
CA GLN A 166 10.14 -11.45 -4.42
C GLN A 166 9.15 -12.44 -3.81
N ALA A 167 8.08 -11.94 -3.22
CA ALA A 167 6.92 -12.73 -2.83
C ALA A 167 5.63 -12.03 -3.26
N GLU A 168 4.59 -12.82 -3.52
CA GLU A 168 3.30 -12.30 -4.00
C GLU A 168 2.15 -12.89 -3.20
N VAL A 169 1.26 -12.02 -2.69
CA VAL A 169 0.00 -12.43 -2.08
C VAL A 169 -1.14 -12.14 -3.05
N PRO A 170 -1.86 -13.16 -3.53
CA PRO A 170 -3.06 -12.95 -4.35
C PRO A 170 -4.15 -12.22 -3.57
N LEU A 171 -4.79 -11.26 -4.23
CA LEU A 171 -5.88 -10.45 -3.71
C LEU A 171 -7.10 -10.61 -4.62
N LYS A 172 -8.25 -10.95 -4.02
CA LYS A 172 -9.55 -11.01 -4.71
C LYS A 172 -10.64 -10.31 -3.88
N PRO A 173 -11.77 -9.89 -4.45
CA PRO A 173 -12.91 -9.47 -3.66
C PRO A 173 -13.46 -10.66 -2.87
N SER A 174 -13.87 -10.46 -1.61
CA SER A 174 -14.43 -11.56 -0.81
C SER A 174 -15.73 -12.14 -1.37
N LYS A 175 -16.49 -11.36 -2.15
CA LYS A 175 -17.75 -11.76 -2.78
C LYS A 175 -17.72 -11.44 -4.27
N LEU A 176 -16.90 -12.17 -5.03
CA LEU A 176 -16.65 -11.90 -6.45
C LEU A 176 -17.94 -11.87 -7.29
N ASP A 177 -18.85 -12.84 -7.12
CA ASP A 177 -20.10 -12.89 -7.90
C ASP A 177 -21.00 -11.67 -7.67
N THR A 178 -21.04 -11.17 -6.43
CA THR A 178 -21.79 -9.96 -6.11
C THR A 178 -21.15 -8.74 -6.78
N VAL A 179 -19.83 -8.65 -6.75
CA VAL A 179 -19.07 -7.58 -7.42
C VAL A 179 -19.33 -7.59 -8.91
N ILE A 180 -19.25 -8.75 -9.57
CA ILE A 180 -19.49 -8.87 -11.02
C ILE A 180 -20.91 -8.39 -11.37
N LYS A 181 -21.93 -8.88 -10.65
CA LYS A 181 -23.33 -8.46 -10.86
C LYS A 181 -23.53 -6.96 -10.70
N ILE A 182 -22.87 -6.33 -9.73
CA ILE A 182 -22.98 -4.88 -9.56
C ILE A 182 -22.24 -4.14 -10.68
N SER A 183 -21.02 -4.57 -11.01
CA SER A 183 -20.23 -3.98 -12.10
C SER A 183 -20.95 -4.01 -13.43
N ASP A 184 -21.62 -5.12 -13.77
CA ASP A 184 -22.38 -5.25 -15.01
C ASP A 184 -23.58 -4.30 -15.04
N LYS A 185 -24.34 -4.21 -13.94
CA LYS A 185 -25.45 -3.24 -13.82
C LYS A 185 -24.97 -1.80 -13.93
N LEU A 186 -23.82 -1.46 -13.34
CA LEU A 186 -23.25 -0.12 -13.44
C LEU A 186 -22.80 0.21 -14.87
N LYS A 187 -22.21 -0.76 -15.58
CA LYS A 187 -21.85 -0.62 -17.00
C LYS A 187 -23.11 -0.39 -17.86
N GLU A 188 -24.20 -1.12 -17.59
CA GLU A 188 -25.49 -0.94 -18.27
C GLU A 188 -26.09 0.45 -18.03
N ILE A 189 -26.15 0.90 -16.77
CA ILE A 189 -26.67 2.24 -16.42
C ILE A 189 -25.87 3.34 -17.12
N LYS A 190 -24.53 3.28 -17.09
CA LYS A 190 -23.67 4.27 -17.75
C LYS A 190 -23.89 4.31 -19.26
N LYS A 191 -24.14 3.15 -19.88
CA LYS A 191 -24.45 3.08 -21.32
C LYS A 191 -25.76 3.82 -21.61
N ILE A 192 -26.81 3.54 -20.84
CA ILE A 192 -28.12 4.22 -20.97
C ILE A 192 -27.98 5.74 -20.82
N GLU A 193 -27.25 6.21 -19.80
CA GLU A 193 -26.99 7.64 -19.60
C GLU A 193 -26.26 8.26 -20.80
N SER A 194 -25.24 7.58 -21.34
CA SER A 194 -24.50 8.05 -22.51
C SER A 194 -25.35 8.09 -23.78
N ASP A 195 -26.29 7.16 -23.93
CA ASP A 195 -27.18 7.11 -25.10
C ASP A 195 -28.30 8.15 -24.99
N SER A 196 -28.75 8.49 -23.78
CA SER A 196 -29.71 9.58 -23.54
C SER A 196 -29.13 10.96 -23.80
N THR A 197 -27.86 11.18 -23.43
CA THR A 197 -27.16 12.48 -23.60
C THR A 197 -26.74 12.76 -25.03
N LYS A 198 -26.58 11.73 -25.88
CA LYS A 198 -26.35 11.88 -27.32
C LYS A 198 -27.61 12.15 -28.14
N LYS A 199 -28.80 11.89 -27.57
CA LYS A 199 -30.10 12.09 -28.23
C LYS A 199 -30.74 13.45 -27.91
N SER A 200 -30.21 14.21 -26.93
CA SER A 200 -30.58 15.59 -26.63
C SER A 200 -29.66 16.58 -27.32
#